data_AF-A0A9E2N7N4-F1
#
_entry.id   AF-A0A9E2N7N4-F1
#
_cell.length_a   1.000
_cell.length_b   1.000
_cell.length_c   1.000
_cell.angle_alpha   90.00
_cell.angle_beta   90.00
_cell.angle_gamma   90.00
#
_symmetry.space_group_name_H-M   'P 1'
#
loop_
_entity.id
_entity.type
_entity.pdbx_description
1 polymer ?
#
loop_
_entity_poly.entity_id
_entity_poly.type
_entity_poly.pdbx_seq_one_letter_code
_entity_poly.pdbx_strand_id
1 'polypeptide(L)'
;MKNNNLENLIKELKIEGASEKETEGLLKVVGNLKEFNKIERSFESKRRFLDNPGKATKNSYIRRWFLIPAISFALLLLVGGYSVVAAQNSLPGDKLYSVKKATEKIISTVNPSFKEEIIIRRSQEVGQLVEKKESTELIKKSIYEYKKAAEEDVKQETREESSRNIQEAIEKSKEEDREELKEIIREKEKVLGEEKHKNQEEQNKEREEFKND
;
A
#
# COMPACT_ATOMS: atom_id res chain seq x y z
N MET A 1 -10.90 -4.33 40.36
CA MET A 1 -11.86 -4.20 39.23
C MET A 1 -11.16 -4.70 37.97
N LYS A 2 -11.65 -5.78 37.36
CA LYS A 2 -11.07 -6.32 36.11
C LYS A 2 -11.31 -5.33 34.98
N ASN A 3 -10.30 -5.11 34.15
CA ASN A 3 -10.27 -4.08 33.11
C ASN A 3 -11.17 -4.48 31.92
N ASN A 4 -12.46 -4.16 31.97
CA ASN A 4 -13.41 -4.42 30.88
C ASN A 4 -12.95 -3.81 29.53
N ASN A 5 -12.14 -2.75 29.55
CA ASN A 5 -11.63 -2.10 28.33
C ASN A 5 -10.61 -2.96 27.54
N LEU A 6 -9.86 -3.83 28.22
CA LEU A 6 -8.84 -4.66 27.57
C LEU A 6 -9.47 -5.83 26.83
N GLU A 7 -10.49 -6.44 27.42
CA GLU A 7 -11.26 -7.51 26.79
C GLU A 7 -12.08 -6.98 25.60
N ASN A 8 -12.61 -5.76 25.68
CA ASN A 8 -13.27 -5.11 24.56
C ASN A 8 -12.31 -4.82 23.40
N LEU A 9 -11.10 -4.32 23.70
CA LEU A 9 -10.06 -4.07 22.68
C LEU A 9 -9.61 -5.36 21.98
N ILE A 10 -9.48 -6.47 22.72
CA ILE A 10 -9.15 -7.79 22.13
C ILE A 10 -10.28 -8.24 21.20
N LYS A 11 -11.54 -8.05 21.60
CA LYS A 11 -12.69 -8.41 20.77
C LYS A 11 -12.74 -7.58 19.50
N GLU A 12 -12.53 -6.26 19.59
CA GLU A 12 -12.48 -5.37 18.43
C GLU A 12 -11.33 -5.75 17.48
N LEU A 13 -10.13 -6.00 18.00
CA LEU A 13 -8.98 -6.40 17.16
C LEU A 13 -9.20 -7.76 16.48
N LYS A 14 -9.86 -8.72 17.15
CA LYS A 14 -10.22 -10.00 16.55
C LYS A 14 -11.31 -9.86 15.48
N ILE A 15 -12.27 -8.95 15.67
CA ILE A 15 -13.31 -8.64 14.67
C ILE A 15 -12.68 -8.03 13.41
N GLU A 16 -11.65 -7.19 13.58
CA GLU A 16 -10.87 -6.59 12.49
C GLU A 16 -9.82 -7.53 11.87
N GLY A 17 -9.84 -8.83 12.23
CA GLY A 17 -9.02 -9.86 11.61
C GLY A 17 -7.59 -10.00 12.16
N ALA A 18 -7.26 -9.38 13.30
CA ALA A 18 -5.95 -9.55 13.92
C ALA A 18 -5.75 -10.98 14.44
N SER A 19 -4.57 -11.54 14.18
CA SER A 19 -4.22 -12.89 14.64
C SER A 19 -3.99 -12.93 16.15
N GLU A 20 -4.10 -14.13 16.75
CA GLU A 20 -3.88 -14.31 18.19
C GLU A 20 -2.46 -13.88 18.62
N LYS A 21 -1.46 -14.06 17.75
CA LYS A 21 -0.08 -13.63 18.03
C LYS A 21 0.08 -12.11 18.01
N GLU A 22 -0.63 -11.41 17.13
CA GLU A 22 -0.58 -9.94 17.05
C GLU A 22 -1.30 -9.31 18.24
N THR A 23 -2.47 -9.84 18.59
CA THR A 23 -3.20 -9.40 19.79
C THR A 23 -2.38 -9.63 21.06
N GLU A 24 -1.73 -10.79 21.22
CA GLU A 24 -0.85 -11.06 22.36
C GLU A 24 0.37 -10.13 22.41
N GLY A 25 0.96 -9.81 21.25
CA GLY A 25 2.03 -8.83 21.12
C GLY A 25 1.61 -7.43 21.56
N LEU A 26 0.42 -6.98 21.13
CA LEU A 26 -0.14 -5.68 21.51
C LEU A 26 -0.50 -5.62 23.00
N LEU A 27 -1.01 -6.71 23.58
CA LEU A 27 -1.30 -6.79 25.01
C LEU A 27 -0.05 -6.61 25.87
N LYS A 28 1.08 -7.17 25.43
CA LYS A 28 2.36 -7.00 26.12
C LYS A 28 2.84 -5.55 26.08
N VAL A 29 2.66 -4.86 24.95
CA VAL A 29 3.02 -3.44 24.80
C VAL A 29 2.11 -2.55 25.64
N VAL A 30 0.80 -2.78 25.64
CA VAL A 30 -0.18 -2.03 26.45
C VAL A 30 0.02 -2.28 27.94
N GLY A 31 0.34 -3.51 28.33
CA GLY A 31 0.72 -3.86 29.70
C GLY A 31 1.92 -3.05 30.18
N ASN A 32 2.97 -2.95 29.36
CA ASN A 32 4.15 -2.14 29.65
C ASN A 32 3.84 -0.63 29.71
N LEU A 33 2.93 -0.13 28.87
CA LEU A 33 2.48 1.27 28.88
C LEU A 33 1.68 1.64 30.14
N LYS A 34 0.93 0.68 30.71
CA LYS A 34 0.16 0.92 31.94
C LYS A 34 1.07 1.18 33.15
N GLU A 35 2.29 0.62 33.16
CA GLU A 35 3.29 0.94 34.18
C GLU A 35 3.78 2.40 34.08
N PHE A 36 3.82 2.98 32.88
CA PHE A 36 4.16 4.40 32.70
C PHE A 36 3.09 5.35 33.24
N ASN A 37 1.81 4.95 33.24
CA ASN A 37 0.71 5.77 33.75
C ASN A 37 0.64 5.84 35.29
N LYS A 38 1.38 4.98 36.00
CA LYS A 38 1.56 5.10 37.46
C LYS A 38 2.64 6.10 37.87
N ILE A 39 3.38 6.66 36.91
CA ILE A 39 4.38 7.69 37.18
C ILE A 39 3.68 9.05 37.27
N GLU A 40 2.76 9.21 38.24
CA GLU A 40 2.39 10.54 38.70
C GLU A 40 3.63 11.14 39.34
N ARG A 41 4.31 12.02 38.59
CA ARG A 41 5.46 12.75 39.13
C ARG A 41 4.98 13.54 40.34
N SER A 42 5.51 13.22 41.51
CA SER A 42 5.24 13.95 42.75
C SER A 42 5.32 15.45 42.51
N PHE A 43 4.45 16.21 43.19
CA PHE A 43 4.38 17.66 43.04
C PHE A 43 5.75 18.32 43.28
N GLU A 44 6.54 17.75 44.20
CA GLU A 44 7.92 18.17 44.45
C GLU A 44 8.86 17.98 43.25
N SER A 45 8.70 16.90 42.49
CA SER A 45 9.52 16.65 41.28
C SER A 45 9.18 17.60 40.13
N LYS A 46 7.91 18.02 40.01
CA LYS A 46 7.51 19.11 39.11
C LYS A 46 8.09 20.44 39.56
N ARG A 47 8.04 20.75 40.85
CA ARG A 47 8.55 22.00 41.41
C ARG A 47 10.07 22.13 41.26
N ARG A 48 10.83 21.07 41.57
CA ARG A 48 12.30 21.03 41.35
C ARG A 48 12.72 21.19 39.89
N PHE A 49 11.87 20.75 38.93
CA PHE A 49 12.13 20.90 37.50
C PHE A 49 11.93 22.36 37.02
N LEU A 50 10.97 23.07 37.62
CA LEU A 50 10.69 24.47 37.30
C LEU A 50 11.68 25.43 38.00
N ASP A 51 12.03 25.15 39.26
CA ASP A 51 12.87 26.05 40.07
C ASP A 51 14.37 25.94 39.73
N ASN A 52 14.83 24.83 39.13
CA ASN A 52 16.24 24.63 38.76
C ASN A 52 16.39 23.70 37.54
N PRO A 53 16.13 24.18 36.30
CA PRO A 53 16.18 23.34 35.10
C PRO A 53 17.58 22.78 34.75
N GLY A 54 18.65 23.19 35.46
CA GLY A 54 20.04 22.82 35.16
C GLY A 54 20.74 21.85 36.13
N LYS A 55 20.17 21.52 37.31
CA LYS A 55 20.82 20.61 38.27
C LYS A 55 20.27 19.19 38.13
N ALA A 56 20.59 18.57 37.00
CA ALA A 56 20.27 17.18 36.75
C ALA A 56 21.04 16.29 37.73
N THR A 57 20.33 15.54 38.58
CA THR A 57 20.92 14.48 39.39
C THR A 57 21.56 13.43 38.48
N LYS A 58 22.59 12.72 38.96
CA LYS A 58 23.36 11.70 38.21
C LYS A 58 22.53 10.62 37.49
N ASN A 59 21.22 10.50 37.77
CA ASN A 59 20.26 9.68 37.02
C ASN A 59 19.83 10.23 35.65
N SER A 60 20.37 11.37 35.21
CA SER A 60 20.12 11.95 33.87
C SER A 60 20.63 11.07 32.71
N TYR A 61 21.68 10.27 32.95
CA TYR A 61 22.26 9.41 31.93
C TYR A 61 21.32 8.28 31.50
N ILE A 62 20.63 7.64 32.44
CA ILE A 62 19.66 6.57 32.14
C ILE A 62 18.48 7.13 31.35
N ARG A 63 18.00 8.33 31.70
CA ARG A 63 16.89 8.98 31.00
C ARG A 63 17.26 9.41 29.58
N ARG A 64 18.50 9.86 29.32
CA ARG A 64 19.00 10.15 27.97
C ARG A 64 19.15 8.88 27.12
N TRP A 65 19.61 7.77 27.70
CA TRP A 65 19.81 6.51 26.99
C TRP A 65 18.52 5.85 26.50
N PHE A 66 17.38 6.06 27.16
CA PHE A 66 16.07 5.60 26.67
C PHE A 66 15.34 6.63 25.80
N LEU A 67 15.57 7.93 26.03
CA LEU A 67 14.95 8.99 25.23
C LEU A 67 15.53 9.07 23.81
N ILE A 68 16.84 8.91 23.65
CA ILE A 68 17.48 8.98 22.33
C ILE A 68 16.92 7.92 21.37
N PRO A 69 16.89 6.60 21.70
CA PRO A 69 16.33 5.60 20.80
C PRO A 69 14.82 5.77 20.60
N ALA A 70 14.06 6.20 21.60
CA ALA A 70 12.62 6.46 21.45
C ALA A 70 12.35 7.65 20.50
N ILE A 71 13.13 8.72 20.61
CA ILE A 71 13.04 9.89 19.72
C ILE A 71 13.52 9.52 18.31
N SER A 72 14.62 8.76 18.19
CA SER A 72 15.10 8.26 16.90
C SER A 72 14.09 7.33 16.24
N PHE A 73 13.42 6.46 17.00
CA PHE A 73 12.36 5.59 16.49
C PHE A 73 11.12 6.37 16.09
N ALA A 74 10.70 7.37 16.89
CA ALA A 74 9.60 8.25 16.53
C ALA A 74 9.92 9.12 15.29
N LEU A 75 11.16 9.58 15.15
CA LEU A 75 11.63 10.28 13.95
C LEU A 75 11.72 9.34 12.75
N LEU A 76 12.14 8.09 12.92
CA LEU A 76 12.10 7.06 11.88
C LEU A 76 10.67 6.74 11.45
N LEU A 77 9.72 6.70 12.38
CA LEU A 77 8.30 6.51 12.07
C LEU A 77 7.68 7.76 11.43
N LEU A 78 8.10 8.96 11.80
CA LEU A 78 7.69 10.19 11.12
C LEU A 78 8.25 10.22 9.70
N VAL A 79 9.55 10.07 9.52
CA VAL A 79 10.21 10.05 8.20
C VAL A 79 9.70 8.89 7.35
N GLY A 80 9.52 7.70 7.94
CA GLY A 80 8.95 6.53 7.30
C GLY A 80 7.47 6.70 6.95
N GLY A 81 6.67 7.27 7.85
CA GLY A 81 5.25 7.54 7.64
C GLY A 81 5.00 8.56 6.53
N TYR A 82 5.77 9.66 6.49
CA TYR A 82 5.75 10.60 5.37
C TYR A 82 6.19 9.95 4.06
N SER A 83 7.17 9.04 4.11
CA SER A 83 7.64 8.32 2.93
C SER A 83 6.58 7.38 2.35
N VAL A 84 5.76 6.75 3.19
CA VAL A 84 4.67 5.87 2.72
C VAL A 84 3.57 6.68 2.04
N VAL A 85 3.15 7.80 2.63
CA VAL A 85 2.11 8.66 2.02
C VAL A 85 2.62 9.30 0.71
N ALA A 86 3.88 9.75 0.68
CA ALA A 86 4.50 10.26 -0.53
C ALA A 86 4.65 9.15 -1.60
N ALA A 87 4.97 7.92 -1.20
CA ALA A 87 5.03 6.79 -2.11
C ALA A 87 3.64 6.45 -2.69
N GLN A 88 2.56 6.54 -1.92
CA GLN A 88 1.21 6.29 -2.43
C GLN A 88 0.81 7.25 -3.56
N ASN A 89 1.25 8.51 -3.51
CA ASN A 89 1.00 9.52 -4.54
C ASN A 89 2.03 9.52 -5.68
N SER A 90 3.03 8.63 -5.64
CA SER A 90 4.06 8.57 -6.67
C SER A 90 3.52 7.98 -7.97
N LEU A 91 3.99 8.54 -9.08
CA LEU A 91 3.72 8.14 -10.46
C LEU A 91 4.85 7.27 -11.02
N PRO A 92 4.60 6.50 -12.09
CA PRO A 92 5.66 5.84 -12.83
C PRO A 92 6.79 6.82 -13.16
N GLY A 93 8.04 6.43 -12.89
CA GLY A 93 9.21 7.29 -13.07
C GLY A 93 9.69 7.99 -11.79
N ASP A 94 8.83 8.12 -10.77
CA ASP A 94 9.22 8.70 -9.48
C ASP A 94 10.13 7.75 -8.68
N LYS A 95 11.05 8.33 -7.91
CA LYS A 95 12.00 7.57 -7.06
C LYS A 95 11.30 6.64 -6.07
N LEU A 96 10.14 7.05 -5.54
CA LEU A 96 9.38 6.28 -4.55
C LEU A 96 8.37 5.31 -5.16
N TYR A 97 8.24 5.25 -6.50
CA TYR A 97 7.29 4.38 -7.16
C TYR A 97 7.56 2.89 -6.92
N SER A 98 8.84 2.52 -6.81
CA SER A 98 9.22 1.15 -6.44
C SER A 98 8.72 0.75 -5.06
N VAL A 99 8.70 1.69 -4.11
CA VAL A 99 8.17 1.48 -2.76
C VAL A 99 6.65 1.31 -2.79
N LYS A 100 5.96 2.12 -3.60
CA LYS A 100 4.51 1.99 -3.86
C LYS A 100 4.16 0.58 -4.33
N LYS A 101 4.84 0.10 -5.38
CA LYS A 101 4.62 -1.24 -5.95
C LYS A 101 4.89 -2.35 -4.94
N ALA A 102 5.97 -2.23 -4.16
CA ALA A 102 6.29 -3.22 -3.13
C ALA A 102 5.19 -3.28 -2.06
N THR A 103 4.70 -2.12 -1.61
CA THR A 103 3.63 -2.03 -0.61
C THR A 103 2.31 -2.59 -1.16
N GLU A 104 1.94 -2.22 -2.39
CA GLU A 104 0.73 -2.73 -3.05
C GLU A 104 0.75 -4.24 -3.25
N LYS A 105 1.93 -4.83 -3.55
CA LYS A 105 2.10 -6.28 -3.65
C LYS A 105 1.87 -7.01 -2.32
N ILE A 106 2.34 -6.42 -1.22
CA ILE A 106 2.12 -6.98 0.12
C ILE A 106 0.62 -6.91 0.44
N ILE A 107 -0.01 -5.76 0.18
CA ILE A 107 -1.45 -5.58 0.43
C ILE A 107 -2.28 -6.56 -0.41
N SER A 108 -1.97 -6.72 -1.71
CA SER A 108 -2.72 -7.64 -2.58
C SER A 108 -2.53 -9.12 -2.23
N THR A 109 -1.48 -9.46 -1.48
CA THR A 109 -1.29 -10.81 -0.93
C THR A 109 -2.20 -11.07 0.26
N VAL A 110 -2.45 -10.04 1.09
CA VAL A 110 -3.32 -10.13 2.27
C VAL A 110 -4.80 -9.93 1.90
N ASN A 111 -5.07 -9.04 0.95
CA ASN A 111 -6.40 -8.72 0.46
C ASN A 111 -6.46 -8.88 -1.08
N PRO A 112 -6.91 -10.04 -1.58
CA PRO A 112 -6.99 -10.30 -3.02
C PRO A 112 -7.87 -9.29 -3.78
N SER A 113 -8.92 -8.75 -3.15
CA SER A 113 -9.81 -7.74 -3.77
C SER A 113 -9.07 -6.45 -4.10
N PHE A 114 -7.95 -6.17 -3.42
CA PHE A 114 -7.11 -5.00 -3.69
C PHE A 114 -6.44 -5.06 -5.08
N LYS A 115 -6.39 -6.23 -5.72
CA LYS A 115 -5.89 -6.37 -7.10
C LYS A 115 -6.73 -5.57 -8.10
N GLU A 116 -8.06 -5.56 -7.93
CA GLU A 116 -8.96 -4.77 -8.77
C GLU A 116 -8.67 -3.28 -8.64
N GLU A 117 -8.42 -2.81 -7.41
CA GLU A 117 -8.05 -1.41 -7.14
C GLU A 117 -6.71 -1.05 -7.77
N ILE A 118 -5.72 -1.95 -7.77
CA ILE A 118 -4.43 -1.72 -8.45
C ILE A 118 -4.64 -1.48 -9.94
N ILE A 119 -5.53 -2.23 -10.61
CA ILE A 119 -5.80 -2.06 -12.05
C ILE A 119 -6.42 -0.69 -12.33
N ILE A 120 -7.43 -0.30 -11.56
CA ILE A 120 -8.06 1.02 -11.68
C ILE A 120 -7.00 2.11 -11.45
N ARG A 121 -6.18 1.98 -10.40
CA ARG A 121 -5.13 2.94 -10.09
C ARG A 121 -4.10 3.05 -11.23
N ARG A 122 -3.67 1.93 -11.82
CA ARG A 122 -2.76 1.95 -12.98
C ARG A 122 -3.38 2.65 -14.18
N SER A 123 -4.69 2.49 -14.42
CA SER A 123 -5.37 3.23 -15.49
C SER A 123 -5.39 4.75 -15.24
N GLN A 124 -5.58 5.16 -13.98
CA GLN A 124 -5.55 6.57 -13.59
C GLN A 124 -4.14 7.17 -13.66
N GLU A 125 -3.11 6.41 -13.33
CA GLU A 125 -1.71 6.83 -13.45
C GLU A 125 -1.37 7.25 -14.88
N VAL A 126 -1.88 6.53 -15.90
CA VAL A 126 -1.73 6.92 -17.31
C VAL A 126 -2.36 8.29 -17.58
N GLY A 127 -3.58 8.52 -17.10
CA GLY A 127 -4.26 9.81 -17.23
C GLY A 127 -3.48 10.96 -16.58
N GLN A 128 -2.96 10.74 -15.38
CA GLN A 128 -2.15 11.74 -14.68
C GLN A 128 -0.85 12.07 -15.40
N LEU A 129 -0.20 11.08 -16.03
CA LEU A 129 1.00 11.29 -16.83
C LEU A 129 0.72 12.10 -18.10
N VAL A 130 -0.41 11.82 -18.77
CA VAL A 130 -0.85 12.60 -19.93
C VAL A 130 -1.15 14.04 -19.54
N GLU A 131 -1.89 14.25 -18.44
CA GLU A 131 -2.24 15.59 -17.93
C GLU A 131 -0.99 16.40 -17.54
N LYS A 132 0.01 15.74 -16.94
CA LYS A 132 1.31 16.34 -16.62
C LYS A 132 2.21 16.55 -17.83
N LYS A 133 1.81 16.09 -19.03
CA LYS A 133 2.59 16.15 -20.28
C LYS A 133 3.97 15.52 -20.13
N GLU A 134 4.03 14.42 -19.39
CA GLU A 134 5.24 13.63 -19.22
C GLU A 134 5.67 12.99 -20.55
N SER A 135 6.89 12.45 -20.59
CA SER A 135 7.42 11.84 -21.82
C SER A 135 6.54 10.70 -22.36
N THR A 136 6.40 10.63 -23.68
CA THR A 136 5.62 9.59 -24.36
C THR A 136 6.12 8.19 -23.99
N GLU A 137 7.43 7.98 -23.83
CA GLU A 137 8.02 6.71 -23.38
C GLU A 137 7.51 6.27 -22.00
N LEU A 138 7.39 7.21 -21.07
CA LEU A 138 6.93 6.93 -19.72
C LEU A 138 5.41 6.63 -19.71
N ILE A 139 4.62 7.33 -20.52
CA ILE A 139 3.20 7.04 -20.73
C ILE A 139 3.03 5.62 -21.31
N LYS A 140 3.81 5.25 -22.34
CA LYS A 140 3.80 3.89 -22.92
C LYS A 140 4.12 2.83 -21.89
N LYS A 141 5.16 3.06 -21.07
CA LYS A 141 5.52 2.15 -19.98
C LYS A 141 4.38 1.99 -18.98
N SER A 142 3.70 3.08 -18.63
CA SER A 142 2.54 3.04 -17.73
C SER A 142 1.37 2.25 -18.33
N ILE A 143 1.09 2.41 -19.64
CA ILE A 143 0.07 1.61 -20.34
C ILE A 143 0.44 0.12 -20.33
N TYR A 144 1.72 -0.22 -20.51
CA TYR A 144 2.19 -1.59 -20.42
C TYR A 144 1.99 -2.17 -19.00
N GLU A 145 2.31 -1.40 -17.97
CA GLU A 145 2.08 -1.81 -16.57
C GLU A 145 0.59 -1.98 -16.23
N TYR A 146 -0.27 -1.09 -16.73
CA TYR A 146 -1.73 -1.23 -16.63
C TYR A 146 -2.19 -2.54 -17.26
N LYS A 147 -1.80 -2.81 -18.50
CA LYS A 147 -2.20 -4.03 -19.21
C LYS A 147 -1.77 -5.28 -18.47
N LYS A 148 -0.52 -5.34 -18.02
CA LYS A 148 -0.01 -6.47 -17.26
C LYS A 148 -0.84 -6.73 -15.99
N ALA A 149 -1.32 -5.69 -15.32
CA ALA A 149 -2.22 -5.84 -14.18
C ALA A 149 -3.61 -6.32 -14.60
N ALA A 150 -4.11 -5.88 -15.76
CA ALA A 150 -5.43 -6.23 -16.31
C ALA A 150 -5.49 -7.61 -17.02
N GLU A 151 -4.35 -8.31 -17.20
CA GLU A 151 -4.29 -9.68 -17.73
C GLU A 151 -4.90 -10.70 -16.75
N GLU A 152 -5.03 -10.36 -15.47
CA GLU A 152 -5.66 -11.21 -14.44
C GLU A 152 -7.19 -11.28 -14.60
N ASP A 153 -7.81 -12.35 -14.09
CA ASP A 153 -9.27 -12.52 -14.10
C ASP A 153 -9.89 -11.51 -13.11
N VAL A 154 -10.57 -10.51 -13.65
CA VAL A 154 -11.10 -9.36 -12.92
C VAL A 154 -12.55 -9.13 -13.27
N LYS A 155 -13.30 -8.54 -12.34
CA LYS A 155 -14.70 -8.19 -12.55
C LYS A 155 -14.86 -7.30 -13.78
N GLN A 156 -15.98 -7.49 -14.47
CA GLN A 156 -16.33 -6.71 -15.66
C GLN A 156 -16.37 -5.21 -15.35
N GLU A 157 -16.90 -4.81 -14.20
CA GLU A 157 -16.96 -3.40 -13.77
C GLU A 157 -15.56 -2.76 -13.70
N THR A 158 -14.60 -3.45 -13.07
CA THR A 158 -13.19 -3.00 -12.99
C THR A 158 -12.58 -2.85 -14.39
N ARG A 159 -12.87 -3.78 -15.30
CA ARG A 159 -12.38 -3.71 -16.68
C ARG A 159 -13.00 -2.52 -17.43
N GLU A 160 -14.29 -2.27 -17.28
CA GLU A 160 -14.99 -1.16 -17.93
C GLU A 160 -14.50 0.19 -17.42
N GLU A 161 -14.37 0.35 -16.10
CA GLU A 161 -13.87 1.59 -15.48
C GLU A 161 -12.44 1.88 -15.93
N SER A 162 -11.56 0.89 -15.81
CA SER A 162 -10.16 1.06 -16.20
C SER A 162 -9.97 1.31 -17.70
N SER A 163 -10.78 0.68 -18.55
CA SER A 163 -10.77 0.95 -19.99
C SER A 163 -11.23 2.38 -20.31
N ARG A 164 -12.26 2.88 -19.61
CA ARG A 164 -12.74 4.26 -19.76
C ARG A 164 -11.65 5.26 -19.39
N ASN A 165 -10.95 5.05 -18.27
CA ASN A 165 -9.87 5.92 -17.82
C ASN A 165 -8.74 6.00 -18.86
N ILE A 166 -8.38 4.87 -19.47
CA ILE A 166 -7.36 4.83 -20.53
C ILE A 166 -7.83 5.53 -21.81
N GLN A 167 -9.07 5.33 -22.22
CA GLN A 167 -9.63 6.01 -23.40
C GLN A 167 -9.64 7.52 -23.19
N GLU A 168 -10.09 8.00 -22.04
CA GLU A 168 -10.07 9.42 -21.68
C GLU A 168 -8.64 9.97 -21.67
N ALA A 169 -7.66 9.24 -21.13
CA ALA A 169 -6.27 9.63 -21.16
C ALA A 169 -5.74 9.78 -22.60
N ILE A 170 -6.09 8.86 -23.50
CA ILE A 170 -5.71 8.95 -24.92
C ILE A 170 -6.37 10.14 -25.60
N GLU A 171 -7.64 10.41 -25.34
CA GLU A 171 -8.34 11.55 -25.92
C GLU A 171 -7.74 12.89 -25.49
N LYS A 172 -7.23 12.98 -24.27
CA LYS A 172 -6.54 14.16 -23.75
C LYS A 172 -5.07 14.26 -24.20
N SER A 173 -4.50 13.22 -24.79
CA SER A 173 -3.11 13.22 -25.27
C SER A 173 -2.94 14.08 -26.52
N LYS A 174 -1.70 14.46 -26.83
CA LYS A 174 -1.40 15.23 -28.05
C LYS A 174 -1.73 14.39 -29.28
N GLU A 175 -2.15 15.01 -30.38
CA GLU A 175 -2.54 14.29 -31.60
C GLU A 175 -1.44 13.35 -32.12
N GLU A 176 -0.18 13.78 -32.02
CA GLU A 176 1.01 12.99 -32.41
C GLU A 176 1.17 11.73 -31.56
N ASP A 177 0.96 11.82 -30.24
CA ASP A 177 1.06 10.70 -29.30
C ASP A 177 -0.19 9.80 -29.36
N ARG A 178 -1.34 10.38 -29.72
CA ARG A 178 -2.65 9.71 -29.64
C ARG A 178 -2.73 8.46 -30.50
N GLU A 179 -2.26 8.53 -31.74
CA GLU A 179 -2.29 7.37 -32.65
C GLU A 179 -1.34 6.26 -32.19
N GLU A 180 -0.17 6.63 -31.68
CA GLU A 180 0.81 5.68 -31.15
C GLU A 180 0.29 4.97 -29.88
N LEU A 181 -0.36 5.71 -28.98
CA LEU A 181 -0.96 5.14 -27.76
C LEU A 181 -2.15 4.22 -28.10
N LYS A 182 -2.96 4.56 -29.11
CA LYS A 182 -4.05 3.69 -29.61
C LYS A 182 -3.51 2.40 -30.20
N GLU A 183 -2.44 2.47 -30.99
CA GLU A 183 -1.84 1.29 -31.62
C GLU A 183 -1.35 0.31 -30.56
N ILE A 184 -0.66 0.80 -29.53
CA ILE A 184 -0.18 -0.02 -28.42
C ILE A 184 -1.36 -0.77 -27.79
N ILE A 185 -2.48 -0.11 -27.50
CA ILE A 185 -3.69 -0.76 -26.95
C ILE A 185 -4.20 -1.87 -27.87
N ARG A 186 -4.39 -1.57 -29.16
CA ARG A 186 -4.93 -2.52 -30.13
C ARG A 186 -4.04 -3.73 -30.35
N GLU A 187 -2.72 -3.54 -30.41
CA GLU A 187 -1.75 -4.61 -30.68
C GLU A 187 -1.85 -5.72 -29.62
N LYS A 188 -2.00 -5.34 -28.35
CA LYS A 188 -2.09 -6.31 -27.25
C LYS A 188 -3.49 -6.91 -27.07
N GLU A 189 -4.56 -6.20 -27.42
CA GLU A 189 -5.92 -6.78 -27.43
C GLU A 189 -6.03 -7.96 -28.40
N LYS A 190 -5.35 -7.89 -29.55
CA LYS A 190 -5.26 -9.02 -30.50
C LYS A 190 -4.49 -10.21 -29.93
N VAL A 191 -3.32 -9.97 -29.33
CA VAL A 191 -2.50 -11.03 -28.71
C VAL A 191 -3.24 -11.72 -27.55
N LEU A 192 -3.98 -10.96 -26.74
CA LEU A 192 -4.77 -11.49 -25.62
C LEU A 192 -6.01 -12.28 -26.07
N GLY A 193 -6.60 -11.93 -27.20
CA GLY A 193 -7.67 -12.72 -27.83
C GLY A 193 -7.18 -14.07 -28.34
N GLU A 194 -5.99 -14.09 -28.95
CA GLU A 194 -5.36 -15.30 -29.51
C GLU A 194 -4.84 -16.26 -28.42
N GLU A 195 -4.25 -15.75 -27.33
CA GLU A 195 -3.77 -16.58 -26.21
C GLU A 195 -4.93 -17.23 -25.42
N LYS A 196 -6.06 -16.52 -25.24
CA LYS A 196 -7.24 -17.09 -24.58
C LYS A 196 -7.90 -18.20 -25.40
N HIS A 197 -7.93 -18.05 -26.73
CA HIS A 197 -8.43 -19.10 -27.62
C HIS A 197 -7.55 -20.36 -27.58
N LYS A 198 -6.22 -20.21 -27.56
CA LYS A 198 -5.30 -21.36 -27.47
C LYS A 198 -5.41 -22.10 -26.14
N ASN A 199 -5.47 -21.39 -25.01
CA ASN A 199 -5.62 -22.03 -23.69
C ASN A 199 -6.97 -22.75 -23.52
N GLN A 200 -8.05 -22.25 -24.14
CA GLN A 200 -9.35 -22.95 -24.12
C GLN A 200 -9.37 -24.19 -25.01
N GLU A 201 -8.70 -24.18 -26.17
CA GLU A 201 -8.56 -25.36 -27.02
C GLU A 201 -7.70 -26.45 -26.35
N GLU A 202 -6.63 -26.07 -25.65
CA GLU A 202 -5.76 -27.01 -24.93
C GLU A 202 -6.47 -27.68 -23.75
N GLN A 203 -7.22 -26.89 -22.94
CA GLN A 203 -8.02 -27.44 -21.84
C GLN A 203 -9.19 -28.31 -22.30
N ASN A 204 -9.78 -28.02 -23.47
CA ASN A 204 -10.82 -28.86 -24.04
C ASN A 204 -10.27 -30.18 -24.57
N LYS A 205 -9.06 -30.19 -25.15
CA LYS A 205 -8.38 -31.43 -25.58
C LYS A 205 -8.01 -32.32 -24.39
N GLU A 206 -7.44 -31.77 -23.32
CA GLU A 206 -7.14 -32.55 -22.10
C GLU A 206 -8.40 -33.16 -21.46
N ARG A 207 -9.54 -32.46 -21.52
CA ARG A 207 -10.82 -32.97 -21.02
C ARG A 207 -11.45 -34.06 -21.88
N GLU A 208 -11.16 -34.10 -23.17
CA GLU A 208 -11.65 -35.17 -24.06
C GLU A 208 -10.77 -36.42 -24.00
N GLU A 209 -9.47 -36.29 -23.77
CA GLU A 209 -8.58 -37.44 -23.50
C GLU A 209 -8.96 -38.15 -22.20
N PHE A 210 -9.31 -37.41 -21.14
CA PHE A 210 -9.72 -37.98 -19.85
C PHE A 210 -11.10 -38.68 -19.84
N LYS A 211 -11.89 -38.57 -20.91
CA LYS A 211 -13.21 -39.22 -21.03
C LYS A 211 -13.19 -40.53 -21.82
N ASN A 212 -12.07 -40.83 -22.49
CA ASN A 212 -11.91 -42.01 -23.32
C ASN A 212 -11.03 -43.11 -22.69
N ASP A 213 -10.55 -42.88 -21.47
CA ASP A 213 -9.95 -43.88 -20.55
C ASP A 213 -10.98 -44.35 -19.50
#